data_AF-A0A6J7AZ54-F1
#
_entry.id   AF-A0A6J7AZ54-F1
#
_cell.length_a   1.000
_cell.length_b   1.000
_cell.length_c   1.000
_cell.angle_alpha   90.00
_cell.angle_beta   90.00
_cell.angle_gamma   90.00
#
_symmetry.space_group_name_H-M   'P 1'
#
loop_
_entity.id
_entity.type
_entity.pdbx_description
1 polymer ?
#
loop_
_entity_poly.entity_id
_entity_poly.type
_entity_poly.pdbx_seq_one_letter_code
_entity_poly.pdbx_strand_id
1 'polypeptide(L)'
;MLSLEDSIAFKQGYYAEIRDRTAEEFLVEYAKRSSFNSFENIYRAFSEDLSSSIHAALKSGVIGYAEDEYAFLRNWGFEVEDVRVPVGIWQGLDDLSVSPHMAKWFNENLFNPTLELLEGQHHGSIMVEKRREILNAAIRSLTL
;
A
#
# COMPACT_ATOMS: atom_id res chain seq x y z
N MET A 1 -1.23 -22.42 10.29
CA MET A 1 -0.48 -21.70 9.24
C MET A 1 -1.40 -21.68 8.03
N LEU A 2 -1.67 -20.51 7.44
CA LEU A 2 -2.55 -20.41 6.27
C LEU A 2 -1.90 -21.18 5.10
N SER A 3 -2.64 -22.06 4.44
CA SER A 3 -2.17 -22.77 3.24
C SER A 3 -2.36 -21.90 1.99
N LEU A 4 -1.68 -22.24 0.89
CA LEU A 4 -1.93 -21.57 -0.40
C LEU A 4 -3.39 -21.79 -0.86
N GLU A 5 -3.96 -22.96 -0.58
CA GLU A 5 -5.38 -23.24 -0.86
C GLU A 5 -6.32 -22.31 -0.09
N ASP A 6 -6.01 -22.01 1.18
CA ASP A 6 -6.77 -21.05 1.98
C ASP A 6 -6.66 -19.63 1.38
N SER A 7 -5.46 -19.21 0.97
CA SER A 7 -5.25 -17.92 0.30
C SER A 7 -6.04 -17.82 -1.01
N ILE A 8 -6.04 -18.89 -1.83
CA ILE A 8 -6.81 -18.95 -3.08
C ILE A 8 -8.30 -18.84 -2.76
N ALA A 9 -8.82 -19.62 -1.82
CA ALA A 9 -10.23 -19.60 -1.44
C ALA A 9 -10.66 -18.21 -0.93
N PHE A 10 -9.82 -17.58 -0.10
CA PHE A 10 -10.07 -16.24 0.41
C PHE A 10 -10.13 -15.19 -0.71
N LYS A 11 -9.11 -15.12 -1.56
CA LYS A 11 -9.05 -14.14 -2.66
C LYS A 11 -10.14 -14.38 -3.71
N GLN A 12 -10.48 -15.64 -3.99
CA GLN A 12 -11.52 -15.99 -4.97
C GLN A 12 -12.88 -15.35 -4.64
N GLY A 13 -13.17 -15.11 -3.37
CA GLY A 13 -14.41 -14.50 -2.90
C GLY A 13 -14.61 -13.04 -3.33
N TYR A 14 -13.56 -12.30 -3.65
CA TYR A 14 -13.65 -10.86 -3.94
C TYR A 14 -12.74 -10.37 -5.07
N TYR A 15 -11.93 -11.24 -5.70
CA TYR A 15 -10.99 -10.83 -6.75
C TYR A 15 -11.67 -10.12 -7.93
N ALA A 16 -12.90 -10.53 -8.29
CA ALA A 16 -13.62 -9.95 -9.42
C ALA A 16 -14.03 -8.51 -9.15
N GLU A 17 -14.48 -8.20 -7.92
CA GLU A 17 -14.82 -6.84 -7.50
C GLU A 17 -13.61 -5.91 -7.62
N ILE A 18 -12.44 -6.37 -7.18
CA ILE A 18 -11.21 -5.59 -7.27
C ILE A 18 -10.76 -5.45 -8.74
N ARG A 19 -10.76 -6.55 -9.52
CA ARG A 19 -10.35 -6.56 -10.93
C ARG A 19 -11.17 -5.60 -11.78
N ASP A 20 -12.47 -5.57 -11.54
CA ASP A 20 -13.42 -4.83 -12.36
C ASP A 20 -13.62 -3.39 -11.88
N ARG A 21 -12.95 -2.99 -10.79
CA ARG A 21 -13.04 -1.63 -10.24
C ARG A 21 -12.46 -0.60 -11.20
N THR A 22 -13.27 0.39 -11.55
CA THR A 22 -12.88 1.41 -12.54
C THR A 22 -12.12 2.56 -11.93
N ALA A 23 -11.42 3.33 -12.78
CA ALA A 23 -10.76 4.56 -12.37
C ALA A 23 -11.74 5.58 -11.79
N GLU A 24 -12.96 5.67 -12.34
CA GLU A 24 -14.02 6.57 -11.85
C GLU A 24 -14.46 6.17 -10.44
N GLU A 25 -14.60 4.88 -10.15
CA GLU A 25 -14.98 4.40 -8.82
C GLU A 25 -13.91 4.74 -7.77
N PHE A 26 -12.62 4.60 -8.09
CA PHE A 26 -11.54 5.08 -7.22
C PHE A 26 -11.60 6.60 -7.04
N LEU A 27 -11.82 7.33 -8.13
CA LEU A 27 -11.85 8.78 -8.10
C LEU A 27 -13.01 9.33 -7.28
N VAL A 28 -14.17 8.67 -7.28
CA VAL A 28 -15.33 9.03 -6.42
C VAL A 28 -14.94 9.03 -4.95
N GLU A 29 -14.15 8.04 -4.51
CA GLU A 29 -13.67 8.00 -3.13
C GLU A 29 -12.64 9.10 -2.84
N TYR A 30 -11.69 9.32 -3.75
CA TYR A 30 -10.69 10.39 -3.58
C TYR A 30 -11.29 11.80 -3.63
N ALA A 31 -12.37 12.01 -4.39
CA ALA A 31 -13.06 13.29 -4.51
C ALA A 31 -13.75 13.74 -3.21
N LYS A 32 -13.95 12.83 -2.25
CA LYS A 32 -14.50 13.17 -0.91
C LYS A 32 -13.48 13.92 -0.04
N ARG A 33 -12.19 13.88 -0.39
CA ARG A 33 -11.13 14.53 0.38
C ARG A 33 -11.20 16.05 0.26
N SER A 34 -11.00 16.75 1.38
CA SER A 34 -10.91 18.21 1.40
C SER A 34 -9.73 18.75 0.58
N SER A 35 -8.65 17.97 0.45
CA SER A 35 -7.46 18.28 -0.35
C SER A 35 -7.60 17.96 -1.84
N PHE A 36 -8.69 17.31 -2.29
CA PHE A 36 -8.80 16.77 -3.64
C PHE A 36 -8.49 17.79 -4.73
N ASN A 37 -9.06 19.01 -4.66
CA ASN A 37 -8.87 20.05 -5.67
C ASN A 37 -7.41 20.47 -5.86
N SER A 38 -6.55 20.31 -4.84
CA SER A 38 -5.11 20.60 -4.95
C SER A 38 -4.34 19.51 -5.71
N PHE A 39 -4.91 18.32 -5.85
CA PHE A 39 -4.28 17.13 -6.43
C PHE A 39 -5.11 16.46 -7.52
N GLU A 40 -6.20 17.08 -7.98
CA GLU A 40 -7.21 16.46 -8.84
C GLU A 40 -6.59 15.75 -10.06
N ASN A 41 -5.72 16.44 -10.81
CA ASN A 41 -5.07 15.87 -11.98
C ASN A 41 -4.19 14.66 -11.64
N ILE A 42 -3.57 14.64 -10.46
CA ILE A 42 -2.73 13.54 -10.00
C ILE A 42 -3.62 12.37 -9.56
N TYR A 43 -4.73 12.64 -8.86
CA TYR A 43 -5.70 11.59 -8.50
C TYR A 43 -6.33 10.93 -9.72
N ARG A 44 -6.63 11.70 -10.78
CA ARG A 44 -7.14 11.15 -12.05
C ARG A 44 -6.13 10.20 -12.67
N ALA A 45 -4.89 10.66 -12.87
CA ALA A 45 -3.83 9.82 -13.44
C ALA A 45 -3.53 8.59 -12.56
N PHE A 46 -3.51 8.76 -11.23
CA PHE A 46 -3.31 7.66 -10.29
C PHE A 46 -4.43 6.63 -10.35
N SER A 47 -5.69 7.06 -10.46
CA SER A 47 -6.84 6.15 -10.54
C SER A 47 -6.87 5.36 -11.86
N GLU A 48 -6.50 6.01 -12.97
CA GLU A 48 -6.34 5.35 -14.27
C GLU A 48 -5.23 4.30 -14.25
N ASP A 49 -4.06 4.65 -13.72
CA ASP A 49 -2.92 3.76 -13.59
C ASP A 49 -3.22 2.58 -12.66
N LEU A 50 -3.86 2.85 -11.51
CA LEU A 50 -4.22 1.84 -10.52
C LEU A 50 -5.24 0.85 -11.10
N SER A 51 -6.32 1.34 -11.71
CA SER A 51 -7.34 0.48 -12.32
C SER A 51 -6.75 -0.37 -13.45
N SER A 52 -5.94 0.24 -14.34
CA SER A 52 -5.27 -0.48 -15.42
C SER A 52 -4.31 -1.56 -14.89
N SER A 53 -3.54 -1.24 -13.85
CA SER A 53 -2.59 -2.15 -13.21
C SER A 53 -3.30 -3.34 -12.55
N ILE A 54 -4.37 -3.08 -11.81
CA ILE A 54 -5.19 -4.12 -11.16
C ILE A 54 -5.83 -5.03 -12.22
N HIS A 55 -6.41 -4.46 -13.27
CA HIS A 55 -7.00 -5.24 -14.35
C HIS A 55 -5.96 -6.15 -15.02
N ALA A 56 -4.77 -5.62 -15.31
CA ALA A 56 -3.67 -6.39 -15.88
C ALA A 56 -3.19 -7.51 -14.94
N ALA A 57 -2.99 -7.21 -13.65
CA ALA A 57 -2.51 -8.16 -12.66
C ALA A 57 -3.49 -9.32 -12.43
N LEU A 58 -4.80 -9.04 -12.45
CA LEU A 58 -5.85 -10.02 -12.17
C LEU A 58 -6.48 -10.64 -13.43
N LYS A 59 -5.99 -10.28 -14.63
CA LYS A 59 -6.52 -10.74 -15.92
C LYS A 59 -6.54 -12.26 -16.04
N SER A 60 -5.49 -12.91 -15.54
CA SER A 60 -5.31 -14.38 -15.65
C SER A 60 -5.97 -15.16 -14.51
N GLY A 61 -6.72 -14.48 -13.64
CA GLY A 61 -7.36 -15.06 -12.46
C GLY A 61 -6.66 -14.71 -11.15
N VAL A 62 -7.05 -15.42 -10.09
CA VAL A 62 -6.73 -15.05 -8.70
C VAL A 62 -5.34 -15.51 -8.23
N ILE A 63 -4.70 -16.43 -8.95
CA ILE A 63 -3.55 -17.18 -8.43
C ILE A 63 -2.41 -16.27 -7.95
N GLY A 64 -1.96 -15.32 -8.78
CA GLY A 64 -0.89 -14.39 -8.36
C GLY A 64 -1.26 -13.58 -7.12
N TYR A 65 -2.51 -13.12 -7.03
CA TYR A 65 -2.98 -12.38 -5.86
C TYR A 65 -3.05 -13.23 -4.58
N ALA A 66 -3.35 -14.52 -4.72
CA ALA A 66 -3.31 -15.47 -3.62
C ALA A 66 -1.87 -15.87 -3.23
N GLU A 67 -0.97 -15.98 -4.20
CA GLU A 67 0.46 -16.23 -3.97
C GLU A 67 1.11 -15.06 -3.21
N ASP A 68 0.77 -13.81 -3.52
CA ASP A 68 1.23 -12.63 -2.76
C ASP A 68 0.78 -12.69 -1.30
N GLU A 69 -0.51 -12.96 -1.05
CA GLU A 69 -1.06 -13.12 0.31
C GLU A 69 -0.38 -14.26 1.06
N TYR A 70 -0.22 -15.41 0.39
CA TYR A 70 0.48 -16.54 0.97
C TYR A 70 1.91 -16.16 1.33
N ALA A 71 2.65 -15.48 0.44
CA ALA A 71 4.01 -15.03 0.69
C ALA A 71 4.12 -14.06 1.87
N PHE A 72 3.17 -13.12 2.04
CA PHE A 72 3.15 -12.19 3.17
C PHE A 72 3.03 -12.88 4.53
N LEU A 73 2.36 -14.03 4.59
CA LEU A 73 2.08 -14.76 5.84
C LEU A 73 3.16 -15.81 6.19
N ARG A 74 4.25 -15.87 5.42
CA ARG A 74 5.34 -16.84 5.64
C ARG A 74 6.51 -16.19 6.36
N ASN A 75 7.35 -17.03 6.96
CA ASN A 75 8.66 -16.59 7.42
C ASN A 75 9.55 -16.32 6.19
N TRP A 76 10.12 -15.12 6.12
CA TRP A 76 10.93 -14.65 4.99
C TRP A 76 12.41 -15.06 5.08
N GLY A 77 12.79 -15.82 6.09
CA GLY A 77 14.16 -16.27 6.34
C GLY A 77 15.03 -15.26 7.08
N PHE A 78 14.43 -14.16 7.56
CA PHE A 78 15.06 -13.15 8.42
C PHE A 78 13.99 -12.51 9.31
N GLU A 79 14.43 -12.00 10.45
CA GLU A 79 13.56 -11.26 11.38
C GLU A 79 13.64 -9.75 11.10
N VAL A 80 12.65 -8.98 11.56
CA VAL A 80 12.62 -7.52 11.33
C VAL A 80 13.84 -6.84 11.93
N GLU A 81 14.30 -7.35 13.07
CA GLU A 81 15.51 -6.93 13.77
C GLU A 81 16.78 -7.25 12.98
N ASP A 82 16.75 -8.01 11.89
CA ASP A 82 17.92 -8.28 11.04
C ASP A 82 18.13 -7.19 9.96
N VAL A 83 17.14 -6.33 9.73
CA VAL A 83 17.25 -5.24 8.74
C VAL A 83 18.27 -4.20 9.25
N ARG A 84 19.33 -3.97 8.46
CA ARG A 84 20.43 -3.04 8.80
C ARG A 84 20.58 -1.84 7.87
N VAL A 85 19.77 -1.78 6.82
CA VAL A 85 19.74 -0.64 5.88
C VAL A 85 18.84 0.47 6.43
N PRO A 86 19.03 1.74 6.01
CA PRO A 86 18.10 2.80 6.37
C PRO A 86 16.67 2.47 5.96
N VAL A 87 15.71 2.63 6.89
CA VAL A 87 14.28 2.43 6.63
C VAL A 87 13.49 3.68 7.01
N GLY A 88 12.68 4.18 6.08
CA GLY A 88 11.70 5.22 6.35
C GLY A 88 10.27 4.66 6.32
N ILE A 89 9.53 4.86 7.40
CA ILE A 89 8.15 4.41 7.58
C ILE A 89 7.23 5.62 7.45
N TRP A 90 6.26 5.56 6.54
CA TRP A 90 5.26 6.60 6.32
C TRP A 90 3.88 5.96 6.40
N GLN A 91 3.04 6.45 7.31
CA GLN A 91 1.72 5.85 7.58
C GLN A 91 0.66 6.94 7.73
N GLY A 92 -0.42 6.78 6.97
CA GLY A 92 -1.63 7.58 7.17
C GLY A 92 -2.43 7.09 8.38
N LEU A 93 -2.92 8.01 9.20
CA LEU A 93 -3.71 7.66 10.39
C LEU A 93 -5.16 7.30 10.07
N ASP A 94 -5.64 7.67 8.88
CA ASP A 94 -6.98 7.36 8.39
C ASP A 94 -6.97 6.17 7.42
N ASP A 95 -5.87 5.42 7.36
CA ASP A 95 -5.76 4.20 6.57
C ASP A 95 -6.61 3.08 7.21
N LEU A 96 -7.65 2.66 6.48
CA LEU A 96 -8.54 1.56 6.89
C LEU A 96 -8.10 0.20 6.35
N SER A 97 -7.11 0.17 5.46
CA SER A 97 -6.52 -1.05 4.90
C SER A 97 -5.35 -1.56 5.75
N VAL A 98 -4.58 -0.64 6.35
CA VAL A 98 -3.44 -0.97 7.23
C VAL A 98 -3.50 -0.15 8.51
N SER A 99 -3.57 -0.83 9.66
CA SER A 99 -3.62 -0.18 10.97
C SER A 99 -2.33 0.59 11.27
N PRO A 100 -2.42 1.83 11.81
CA PRO A 100 -1.25 2.57 12.29
C PRO A 100 -0.42 1.86 13.37
N HIS A 101 -1.00 0.85 14.04
CA HIS A 101 -0.25 0.02 14.98
C HIS A 101 0.88 -0.75 14.30
N MET A 102 0.72 -1.14 13.03
CA MET A 102 1.77 -1.82 12.27
C MET A 102 3.00 -0.92 12.09
N ALA A 103 2.79 0.35 11.75
CA ALA A 103 3.89 1.32 11.61
C ALA A 103 4.63 1.56 12.94
N LYS A 104 3.89 1.62 14.05
CA LYS A 104 4.49 1.74 15.40
C LYS A 104 5.30 0.50 15.77
N TRP A 105 4.76 -0.69 15.49
CA TRP A 105 5.47 -1.93 15.73
C TRP A 105 6.76 -1.99 14.90
N PHE A 106 6.72 -1.65 13.60
CA PHE A 106 7.94 -1.58 12.80
C PHE A 106 8.96 -0.57 13.35
N ASN A 107 8.50 0.60 13.82
CA ASN A 107 9.38 1.60 14.41
C ASN A 107 10.09 1.12 15.69
N GLU A 108 9.43 0.27 16.47
CA GLU A 108 9.99 -0.30 17.71
C GLU A 108 10.96 -1.47 17.46
N ASN A 109 10.81 -2.21 16.35
CA ASN A 109 11.55 -3.45 16.11
C ASN A 109 12.63 -3.32 15.01
N LEU A 110 12.55 -2.32 14.12
CA LEU A 110 13.60 -2.08 13.13
C LEU A 110 14.82 -1.38 13.76
N PHE A 111 16.00 -1.58 13.15
CA PHE A 111 17.20 -0.86 13.54
C PHE A 111 17.17 0.59 13.02
N ASN A 112 16.97 1.54 13.93
CA ASN A 112 17.02 2.98 13.68
C ASN A 112 16.19 3.46 12.47
N PRO A 113 14.89 3.13 12.38
CA PRO A 113 14.01 3.66 11.34
C PRO A 113 13.68 5.13 11.59
N THR A 114 13.19 5.83 10.55
CA THR A 114 12.43 7.07 10.72
C THR A 114 10.95 6.80 10.60
N LEU A 115 10.11 7.48 11.38
CA LEU A 115 8.66 7.31 11.36
C LEU A 115 7.94 8.64 11.12
N GLU A 116 7.08 8.67 10.11
CA GLU A 116 6.19 9.78 9.78
C GLU A 116 4.73 9.31 9.84
N LEU A 117 3.98 9.80 10.84
CA LEU A 117 2.55 9.55 11.00
C LEU A 117 1.77 10.75 10.49
N LEU A 118 0.85 10.53 9.55
CA LEU A 118 0.19 11.59 8.80
C LEU A 118 -1.33 11.59 9.04
N GLU A 119 -1.82 12.60 9.74
CA GLU A 119 -3.26 12.86 9.88
C GLU A 119 -3.91 13.14 8.53
N GLY A 120 -5.17 12.72 8.35
CA GLY A 120 -5.93 12.98 7.13
C GLY A 120 -5.54 12.11 5.93
N GLN A 121 -4.51 11.25 6.05
CA GLN A 121 -4.05 10.39 4.96
C GLN A 121 -4.62 8.98 5.11
N HIS A 122 -5.20 8.46 4.03
CA HIS A 122 -5.65 7.08 3.90
C HIS A 122 -4.77 6.30 2.91
N HIS A 123 -5.05 5.01 2.73
CA HIS A 123 -4.25 4.06 1.95
C HIS A 123 -3.77 4.60 0.59
N GLY A 124 -4.68 5.14 -0.22
CA GLY A 124 -4.34 5.72 -1.52
C GLY A 124 -3.80 7.16 -1.49
N SER A 125 -4.23 8.01 -0.56
CA SER A 125 -3.92 9.45 -0.64
C SER A 125 -2.47 9.74 -0.33
N ILE A 126 -1.87 8.97 0.58
CA ILE A 126 -0.45 9.13 0.95
C ILE A 126 0.45 8.94 -0.28
N MET A 127 0.08 8.04 -1.20
CA MET A 127 0.79 7.78 -2.46
C MET A 127 0.64 8.90 -3.50
N VAL A 128 -0.34 9.79 -3.32
CA VAL A 128 -0.61 10.93 -4.22
C VAL A 128 -0.07 12.23 -3.61
N GLU A 129 -0.52 12.55 -2.40
CA GLU A 129 -0.31 13.86 -1.76
C GLU A 129 1.07 13.99 -1.11
N LYS A 130 1.70 12.85 -0.76
CA LYS A 130 3.02 12.80 -0.10
C LYS A 130 4.09 12.11 -0.91
N ARG A 131 3.77 11.75 -2.16
CA ARG A 131 4.68 11.07 -3.08
C ARG A 131 6.04 11.75 -3.16
N ARG A 132 6.05 13.08 -3.32
CA ARG A 132 7.28 13.84 -3.50
C ARG A 132 8.14 13.84 -2.25
N GLU A 133 7.53 14.03 -1.09
CA GLU A 133 8.19 14.01 0.21
C GLU A 133 8.79 12.64 0.50
N ILE A 134 8.03 11.57 0.27
CA ILE A 134 8.46 10.17 0.44
C ILE A 134 9.65 9.87 -0.46
N LEU A 135 9.54 10.14 -1.77
CA LEU A 135 10.63 9.87 -2.71
C LEU A 135 11.87 10.71 -2.40
N ASN A 136 11.70 11.98 -2.03
CA ASN A 136 12.84 12.82 -1.64
C ASN A 136 13.51 12.32 -0.35
N ALA A 137 12.74 11.79 0.61
CA ALA A 137 13.30 11.17 1.80
C ALA A 137 14.12 9.92 1.46
N ALA A 138 13.59 9.05 0.59
CA ALA A 138 14.29 7.87 0.10
C ALA A 138 15.58 8.23 -0.67
N ILE A 139 15.55 9.26 -1.52
CA ILE A 139 16.75 9.73 -2.23
C ILE A 139 17.81 10.24 -1.25
N ARG A 140 17.43 11.02 -0.24
CA ARG A 140 18.36 11.51 0.78
C ARG A 140 19.02 10.37 1.57
N SER A 141 18.29 9.29 1.85
CA SER A 141 18.86 8.13 2.56
C SER A 141 19.87 7.32 1.74
N LEU A 142 19.94 7.51 0.41
CA LEU A 142 20.97 6.90 -0.44
C LEU A 142 22.31 7.64 -0.40
N THR A 143 22.32 8.88 0.09
CA THR A 143 23.51 9.76 0.11
C THR A 143 24.20 9.84 1.47
N LEU A 144 23.78 9.00 2.43
CA LEU A 144 24.41 8.80 3.74
C LEU A 144 25.34 7.57 3.69
#